data_AF-A0A7W4HU23-F1
#
_entry.id   AF-A0A7W4HU23-F1
#
_cell.length_a   1.000
_cell.length_b   1.000
_cell.length_c   1.000
_cell.angle_alpha   90.00
_cell.angle_beta   90.00
_cell.angle_gamma   90.00
#
_symmetry.space_group_name_H-M   'P 1'
#
loop_
_entity.id
_entity.type
_entity.pdbx_description
1 polymer ?
#
loop_
_entity_poly.entity_id
_entity_poly.type
_entity_poly.pdbx_seq_one_letter_code
_entity_poly.pdbx_strand_id
1 'polypeptide(L)'
;MKQPETVLQATRPYFEALAEDSSYQPLMVLGGVAVAALASPATKIDTKRHEIIALASDADSPRIRENGSIRDLDIYVPASDKEVLNGVYRKIEEVVGKDVLEISVFGNQPFSSLKNQRMWGNPAAGWTADRYETTEVQAAASAVPLVKAIQPFEVPLPQEALEPYTLIIVDDKDGKEVAMPVLHPAANIANYLSRSAGGLRKKDNGLEKFPRIAYNVLRDPDCREWLLDGPGKSQFELASVMRSLVGRGDQPLKHVRIPMPNYSLVELADHPAFMYRESLPTLARRAVIGMAAMKASGVYVAEQNEQLVSAWQQYGVEKITNRCTSQTV
;
A
#
# COMPACT_ATOMS: atom_id res chain seq x y z
N MET A 1 -20.84 26.26 -6.40
CA MET A 1 -19.72 25.74 -7.22
C MET A 1 -20.17 24.50 -7.96
N LYS A 2 -19.72 24.27 -9.19
CA LYS A 2 -19.90 22.96 -9.83
C LYS A 2 -19.11 21.92 -9.04
N GLN A 3 -19.69 20.74 -8.81
CA GLN A 3 -18.93 19.65 -8.20
C GLN A 3 -17.78 19.23 -9.13
N PRO A 4 -16.62 18.83 -8.58
CA PRO A 4 -15.51 18.33 -9.39
C PRO A 4 -15.92 17.04 -10.12
N GLU A 5 -15.52 16.94 -11.38
CA GLU A 5 -15.81 15.80 -12.26
C GLU A 5 -14.76 14.69 -12.10
N THR A 6 -13.54 15.07 -11.73
CA THR A 6 -12.40 14.16 -11.61
C THR A 6 -11.77 14.18 -10.22
N VAL A 7 -10.95 13.18 -9.93
CA VAL A 7 -10.22 13.11 -8.66
C VAL A 7 -9.21 14.25 -8.55
N LEU A 8 -8.46 14.55 -9.62
CA LEU A 8 -7.50 15.66 -9.62
C LEU A 8 -8.17 17.01 -9.38
N GLN A 9 -9.32 17.27 -10.01
CA GLN A 9 -10.06 18.52 -9.77
C GLN A 9 -10.52 18.66 -8.32
N ALA A 10 -10.91 17.55 -7.68
CA ALA A 10 -11.35 17.54 -6.30
C ALA A 10 -10.20 17.78 -5.31
N THR A 11 -9.01 17.22 -5.59
CA THR A 11 -7.89 17.24 -4.63
C THR A 11 -6.87 18.35 -4.87
N ARG A 12 -6.84 18.93 -6.09
CA ARG A 12 -5.92 20.02 -6.46
C ARG A 12 -5.85 21.14 -5.43
N PRO A 13 -6.96 21.73 -4.93
CA PRO A 13 -6.88 22.83 -3.98
C PRO A 13 -6.16 22.45 -2.67
N TYR A 14 -6.29 21.21 -2.23
CA TYR A 14 -5.61 20.72 -1.04
C TYR A 14 -4.10 20.59 -1.27
N PHE A 15 -3.69 20.03 -2.41
CA PHE A 15 -2.28 19.81 -2.72
C PHE A 15 -1.54 21.09 -3.13
N GLU A 16 -2.23 22.05 -3.75
CA GLU A 16 -1.68 23.39 -3.99
C GLU A 16 -1.41 24.10 -2.64
N ALA A 17 -2.36 24.06 -1.70
CA ALA A 17 -2.15 24.61 -0.36
C ALA A 17 -1.05 23.87 0.42
N LEU A 18 -0.96 22.54 0.27
CA LEU A 18 0.09 21.72 0.90
C LEU A 18 1.49 22.12 0.42
N ALA A 19 1.65 22.41 -0.87
CA ALA A 19 2.94 22.78 -1.46
C ALA A 19 3.46 24.13 -0.95
N GLU A 20 2.57 25.02 -0.51
CA GLU A 20 2.91 26.36 -0.01
C GLU A 20 3.26 26.37 1.49
N ASP A 21 2.90 25.33 2.26
CA ASP A 21 3.03 25.30 3.71
C ASP A 21 4.01 24.22 4.21
N SER A 22 5.24 24.65 4.49
CA SER A 22 6.31 23.81 5.06
C SER A 22 6.01 23.23 6.45
N SER A 23 4.96 23.68 7.14
CA SER A 23 4.55 23.14 8.45
C SER A 23 3.70 21.87 8.37
N TYR A 24 3.31 21.45 7.16
CA TYR A 24 2.50 20.25 6.99
C TYR A 24 3.24 18.96 7.35
N GLN A 25 2.47 18.02 7.90
CA GLN A 25 2.95 16.69 8.25
C GLN A 25 3.33 15.92 6.97
N PRO A 26 4.42 15.12 6.99
CA PRO A 26 4.75 14.23 5.89
C PRO A 26 3.56 13.30 5.62
N LEU A 27 3.07 13.29 4.40
CA LEU A 27 2.00 12.41 3.96
C LEU A 27 2.32 11.89 2.57
N MET A 28 1.74 10.76 2.20
CA MET A 28 1.91 10.16 0.88
C MET A 28 0.55 9.70 0.35
N VAL A 29 0.23 10.10 -0.87
CA VAL A 29 -0.91 9.57 -1.62
C VAL A 29 -0.62 8.12 -2.00
N LEU A 30 -1.57 7.25 -1.69
CA LEU A 30 -1.56 5.83 -2.02
C LEU A 30 -2.64 5.51 -3.05
N GLY A 31 -2.71 4.23 -3.42
CA GLY A 31 -3.87 3.68 -4.11
C GLY A 31 -4.03 4.20 -5.54
N GLY A 32 -5.28 4.38 -5.96
CA GLY A 32 -5.63 4.60 -7.36
C GLY A 32 -4.98 5.82 -8.01
N VAL A 33 -4.86 6.93 -7.28
CA VAL A 33 -4.30 8.19 -7.79
C VAL A 33 -2.82 8.03 -8.11
N ALA A 34 -2.01 7.57 -7.15
CA ALA A 34 -0.58 7.37 -7.35
C ALA A 34 -0.29 6.30 -8.42
N VAL A 35 -1.14 5.27 -8.49
CA VAL A 35 -0.92 4.14 -9.39
C VAL A 35 -1.36 4.42 -10.84
N ALA A 36 -2.42 5.22 -11.05
CA ALA A 36 -2.91 5.55 -12.39
C ALA A 36 -1.80 6.18 -13.24
N ALA A 37 -1.05 7.12 -12.66
CA ALA A 37 0.13 7.71 -13.28
C ALA A 37 1.15 6.66 -13.76
N LEU A 38 1.39 5.60 -12.98
CA LEU A 38 2.38 4.57 -13.33
C LEU A 38 1.94 3.61 -14.45
N ALA A 39 0.65 3.60 -14.79
CA ALA A 39 0.13 2.76 -15.87
C ALA A 39 0.41 3.32 -17.27
N SER A 40 0.69 4.62 -17.40
CA SER A 40 1.03 5.22 -18.70
C SER A 40 2.51 4.99 -19.07
N PRO A 41 2.81 4.54 -20.30
CA PRO A 41 4.18 4.46 -20.80
C PRO A 41 4.83 5.83 -21.02
N ALA A 42 4.02 6.90 -21.10
CA ALA A 42 4.48 8.29 -21.25
C ALA A 42 4.96 8.89 -19.92
N THR A 43 4.60 8.27 -18.79
CA THR A 43 5.06 8.69 -17.48
C THR A 43 6.56 8.58 -17.37
N LYS A 44 7.19 9.69 -16.97
CA LYS A 44 8.62 9.78 -16.74
C LYS A 44 8.89 9.59 -15.24
N ILE A 45 9.83 8.72 -14.91
CA ILE A 45 10.34 8.54 -13.56
C ILE A 45 11.76 9.12 -13.54
N ASP A 46 12.00 10.08 -12.65
CA ASP A 46 13.33 10.66 -12.40
C ASP A 46 13.74 10.29 -10.97
N THR A 47 14.41 9.15 -10.85
CA THR A 47 14.88 8.59 -9.57
C THR A 47 15.90 9.47 -8.87
N LYS A 48 16.61 10.35 -9.58
CA LYS A 48 17.61 11.25 -8.98
C LYS A 48 16.99 12.48 -8.36
N ARG A 49 15.90 12.98 -8.94
CA ARG A 49 15.12 14.11 -8.42
C ARG A 49 13.98 13.68 -7.50
N HIS A 50 13.74 12.38 -7.38
CA HIS A 50 12.60 11.80 -6.67
C HIS A 50 11.26 12.27 -7.28
N GLU A 51 11.20 12.38 -8.61
CA GLU A 51 10.03 12.91 -9.33
C GLU A 51 9.38 11.82 -10.21
N ILE A 52 8.05 11.88 -10.32
CA ILE A 52 7.25 11.11 -11.26
C ILE A 52 6.41 12.13 -12.03
N ILE A 53 6.57 12.22 -13.34
CA ILE A 53 5.87 13.22 -14.16
C ILE A 53 4.90 12.49 -15.08
N ALA A 54 3.62 12.83 -14.98
CA ALA A 54 2.54 12.25 -15.78
C ALA A 54 1.61 13.34 -16.33
N LEU A 55 0.96 13.04 -17.45
CA LEU A 55 -0.11 13.89 -17.99
C LEU A 55 -1.44 13.60 -17.26
N ALA A 56 -2.27 14.63 -17.09
CA ALA A 56 -3.58 14.47 -16.47
C ALA A 56 -4.47 13.51 -17.27
N SER A 57 -4.39 13.52 -18.60
CA SER A 57 -5.06 12.57 -19.49
C SER A 57 -4.77 11.10 -19.20
N ASP A 58 -3.62 10.80 -18.59
CA ASP A 58 -3.15 9.46 -18.25
C ASP A 58 -3.33 9.10 -16.76
N ALA A 59 -3.26 10.09 -15.87
CA ALA A 59 -3.23 9.88 -14.43
C ALA A 59 -4.55 10.22 -13.73
N ASP A 60 -5.35 11.13 -14.30
CA ASP A 60 -6.61 11.55 -13.72
C ASP A 60 -7.72 10.53 -14.03
N SER A 61 -8.70 10.47 -13.13
CA SER A 61 -9.81 9.53 -13.24
C SER A 61 -11.12 10.22 -12.89
N PRO A 62 -12.24 9.83 -13.54
CA PRO A 62 -13.56 10.30 -13.12
C PRO A 62 -13.79 9.99 -11.64
N ARG A 63 -14.34 10.95 -10.90
CA ARG A 63 -14.64 10.84 -9.48
C ARG A 63 -15.61 9.70 -9.18
N ILE A 64 -16.59 9.53 -10.06
CA ILE A 64 -17.57 8.44 -10.01
C ILE A 64 -17.11 7.32 -10.93
N ARG A 65 -17.03 6.10 -10.40
CA ARG A 65 -16.72 4.90 -11.17
C ARG A 65 -17.91 4.54 -12.08
N GLU A 66 -17.67 3.72 -13.10
CA GLU A 66 -18.73 3.25 -14.02
C GLU A 66 -19.89 2.55 -13.29
N ASN A 67 -19.62 1.91 -12.15
CA ASN A 67 -20.63 1.26 -11.30
C ASN A 67 -21.37 2.22 -10.34
N GLY A 68 -21.15 3.53 -10.45
CA GLY A 68 -21.79 4.56 -9.62
C GLY A 68 -21.13 4.83 -8.26
N SER A 69 -20.12 4.05 -7.86
CA SER A 69 -19.41 4.30 -6.58
C SER A 69 -18.46 5.50 -6.66
N ILE A 70 -18.25 6.17 -5.53
CA ILE A 70 -17.31 7.29 -5.39
C ILE A 70 -15.89 6.74 -5.24
N ARG A 71 -14.90 7.38 -5.88
CA ARG A 71 -13.49 6.99 -5.75
C ARG A 71 -12.87 7.39 -4.40
N ASP A 72 -11.94 6.55 -3.99
CA ASP A 72 -11.23 6.68 -2.72
C ASP A 72 -10.01 7.59 -2.87
N LEU A 73 -9.71 8.37 -1.83
CA LEU A 73 -8.43 9.06 -1.64
C LEU A 73 -7.73 8.44 -0.44
N ASP A 74 -6.77 7.55 -0.72
CA ASP A 74 -5.97 6.90 0.31
C ASP A 74 -4.72 7.72 0.61
N ILE A 75 -4.56 8.17 1.86
CA ILE A 75 -3.40 8.92 2.34
C ILE A 75 -2.71 8.12 3.44
N TYR A 76 -1.39 7.98 3.35
CA TYR A 76 -0.57 7.44 4.42
C TYR A 76 0.20 8.54 5.12
N VAL A 77 0.14 8.55 6.44
CA VAL A 77 0.91 9.43 7.31
C VAL A 77 1.84 8.53 8.14
N PRO A 78 3.16 8.74 8.15
CA PRO A 78 4.11 7.90 8.88
C PRO A 78 4.10 8.23 10.39
N ALA A 79 2.92 8.19 11.00
CA ALA A 79 2.67 8.44 12.41
C ALA A 79 1.63 7.44 12.96
N SER A 80 1.73 7.13 14.25
CA SER A 80 0.74 6.33 14.98
C SER A 80 -0.24 7.17 15.81
N ASP A 81 0.02 8.47 15.97
CA ASP A 81 -0.82 9.37 16.76
C ASP A 81 -2.17 9.64 16.07
N LYS A 82 -3.26 9.21 16.71
CA LYS A 82 -4.63 9.36 16.19
C LYS A 82 -5.06 10.82 16.04
N GLU A 83 -4.61 11.73 16.89
CA GLU A 83 -4.97 13.14 16.76
C GLU A 83 -4.29 13.76 15.53
N VAL A 84 -3.06 13.33 15.22
CA VAL A 84 -2.38 13.72 13.98
C VAL A 84 -3.14 13.19 12.76
N LEU A 85 -3.51 11.90 12.75
CA LEU A 85 -4.27 11.29 11.65
C LEU A 85 -5.64 11.96 11.45
N ASN A 86 -6.37 12.22 12.53
CA ASN A 86 -7.65 12.94 12.52
C ASN A 86 -7.48 14.39 12.03
N GLY A 87 -6.39 15.06 12.41
CA GLY A 87 -6.06 16.39 11.93
C GLY A 87 -5.87 16.45 10.42
N VAL A 88 -5.08 15.52 9.87
CA VAL A 88 -4.87 15.40 8.41
C VAL A 88 -6.20 15.08 7.71
N TYR A 89 -6.96 14.13 8.23
CA TYR A 89 -8.28 13.76 7.70
C TYR A 89 -9.21 14.97 7.61
N ARG A 90 -9.39 15.72 8.70
CA ARG A 90 -10.27 16.91 8.73
C ARG A 90 -9.83 17.97 7.73
N LYS A 91 -8.52 18.27 7.64
CA LYS A 91 -8.01 19.24 6.67
C LYS A 91 -8.32 18.84 5.22
N ILE A 92 -8.22 17.55 4.89
CA ILE A 92 -8.58 17.07 3.55
C ILE A 92 -10.10 17.17 3.35
N GLU A 93 -10.90 16.73 4.32
CA GLU A 93 -12.37 16.78 4.25
C GLU A 93 -12.88 18.23 4.08
N GLU A 94 -12.30 19.19 4.81
CA GLU A 94 -12.66 20.62 4.74
C GLU A 94 -12.44 21.20 3.34
N VAL A 95 -11.38 20.77 2.64
CA VAL A 95 -11.03 21.29 1.31
C VAL A 95 -11.72 20.52 0.18
N VAL A 96 -11.71 19.19 0.25
CA VAL A 96 -12.24 18.30 -0.80
C VAL A 96 -13.76 18.18 -0.70
N GLY A 97 -14.32 18.19 0.50
CA GLY A 97 -15.73 17.96 0.80
C GLY A 97 -16.06 16.51 1.12
N LYS A 98 -16.90 16.31 2.15
CA LYS A 98 -17.27 15.00 2.72
C LYS A 98 -17.89 14.01 1.72
N ASP A 99 -18.69 14.50 0.77
CA ASP A 99 -19.41 13.66 -0.19
C ASP A 99 -18.77 13.64 -1.60
N VAL A 100 -17.55 14.15 -1.71
CA VAL A 100 -16.85 14.28 -2.99
C VAL A 100 -15.98 13.06 -3.27
N LEU A 101 -15.15 12.64 -2.30
CA LEU A 101 -14.30 11.44 -2.37
C LEU A 101 -14.43 10.62 -1.08
N GLU A 102 -14.23 9.31 -1.16
CA GLU A 102 -14.10 8.46 0.03
C GLU A 102 -12.70 8.64 0.62
N ILE A 103 -12.55 9.54 1.58
CA ILE A 103 -11.24 9.88 2.16
C ILE A 103 -10.85 8.85 3.22
N SER A 104 -9.63 8.32 3.10
CA SER A 104 -9.05 7.38 4.05
C SER A 104 -7.63 7.80 4.44
N VAL A 105 -7.41 8.07 5.72
CA VAL A 105 -6.07 8.38 6.26
C VAL A 105 -5.59 7.20 7.09
N PHE A 106 -4.43 6.64 6.73
CA PHE A 106 -3.80 5.50 7.37
C PHE A 106 -2.54 5.93 8.12
N GLY A 107 -2.37 5.45 9.34
CA GLY A 107 -1.15 5.60 10.12
C GLY A 107 -0.37 4.31 10.32
N ASN A 108 0.72 4.41 11.07
CA ASN A 108 1.39 3.25 11.66
C ASN A 108 0.53 2.66 12.78
N GLN A 109 0.60 1.34 12.93
CA GLN A 109 0.09 0.64 14.10
C GLN A 109 1.10 0.75 15.24
N PRO A 110 0.64 0.90 16.49
CA PRO A 110 1.53 0.98 17.64
C PRO A 110 2.24 -0.35 17.90
N PHE A 111 3.41 -0.30 18.56
CA PHE A 111 4.18 -1.48 18.92
C PHE A 111 3.39 -2.50 19.76
N SER A 112 2.47 -2.06 20.60
CA SER A 112 1.62 -2.95 21.40
C SER A 112 0.80 -3.91 20.52
N SER A 113 0.31 -3.45 19.37
CA SER A 113 -0.39 -4.29 18.38
C SER A 113 0.53 -5.36 17.80
N LEU A 114 1.79 -5.00 17.50
CA LEU A 114 2.81 -5.93 17.00
C LEU A 114 3.22 -6.96 18.07
N LYS A 115 3.38 -6.52 19.33
CA LYS A 115 3.71 -7.40 20.45
C LYS A 115 2.63 -8.45 20.67
N ASN A 116 1.36 -8.06 20.65
CA ASN A 116 0.23 -9.00 20.76
C ASN A 116 0.23 -10.02 19.61
N GLN A 117 0.60 -9.57 18.42
CA GLN A 117 0.80 -10.42 17.26
C GLN A 117 1.93 -11.45 17.47
N ARG A 118 3.10 -11.03 17.98
CA ARG A 118 4.26 -11.91 18.22
C ARG A 118 4.09 -12.91 19.37
N MET A 119 3.26 -12.61 20.38
CA MET A 119 3.10 -13.44 21.59
C MET A 119 2.19 -14.69 21.43
N TRP A 120 1.75 -15.02 20.20
CA TRP A 120 0.66 -15.96 19.84
C TRP A 120 -0.65 -15.23 19.52
N GLY A 121 -0.60 -14.36 18.52
CA GLY A 121 -1.81 -13.89 17.84
C GLY A 121 -2.50 -15.06 17.13
N ASN A 122 -3.81 -14.94 16.87
CA ASN A 122 -4.50 -15.88 15.98
C ASN A 122 -3.82 -15.79 14.60
N PRO A 123 -3.12 -16.83 14.09
CA PRO A 123 -2.44 -16.75 12.80
C PRO A 123 -3.42 -16.60 11.63
N ALA A 124 -4.71 -16.92 11.85
CA ALA A 124 -5.79 -16.62 10.93
C ALA A 124 -6.28 -15.15 11.00
N ALA A 125 -5.92 -14.37 12.02
CA ALA A 125 -6.23 -12.95 12.12
C ALA A 125 -5.25 -12.09 11.30
N GLY A 126 -5.66 -10.86 10.96
CA GLY A 126 -4.85 -9.90 10.20
C GLY A 126 -4.68 -10.33 8.74
N TRP A 127 -5.55 -9.84 7.86
CA TRP A 127 -5.60 -10.25 6.44
C TRP A 127 -4.91 -9.27 5.51
N THR A 128 -4.63 -8.07 6.01
CA THR A 128 -4.04 -6.94 5.29
C THR A 128 -2.66 -6.64 5.83
N ALA A 129 -1.79 -6.12 4.96
CA ALA A 129 -0.52 -5.59 5.42
C ALA A 129 -0.71 -4.27 6.16
N ASP A 130 0.02 -4.16 7.27
CA ASP A 130 0.14 -2.93 8.02
C ASP A 130 1.60 -2.64 8.35
N ARG A 131 1.85 -1.40 8.75
CA ARG A 131 3.16 -0.93 9.21
C ARG A 131 3.08 -0.77 10.72
N TYR A 132 4.06 -1.30 11.43
CA TYR A 132 4.07 -1.32 12.89
C TYR A 132 5.34 -0.66 13.39
N GLU A 133 5.18 0.18 14.41
CA GLU A 133 6.30 0.65 15.20
C GLU A 133 6.92 -0.51 15.97
N THR A 134 8.24 -0.48 16.13
CA THR A 134 8.99 -1.54 16.84
C THR A 134 9.35 -1.18 18.27
N THR A 135 9.06 0.04 18.71
CA THR A 135 9.36 0.55 20.05
C THR A 135 8.18 1.36 20.61
N GLU A 136 7.99 1.35 21.93
CA GLU A 136 6.99 2.20 22.60
C GLU A 136 7.42 3.66 22.72
N VAL A 137 8.73 3.92 22.63
CA VAL A 137 9.28 5.28 22.76
C VAL A 137 9.06 6.04 21.46
N GLN A 138 8.25 7.09 21.50
CA GLN A 138 8.27 8.15 20.50
C GLN A 138 9.66 8.80 20.57
N ALA A 139 10.56 8.41 19.66
CA ALA A 139 11.89 8.99 19.61
C ALA A 139 11.76 10.47 19.24
N ALA A 140 12.10 11.36 20.18
CA ALA A 140 11.87 12.80 20.09
C ALA A 140 12.69 13.54 19.00
N ALA A 141 13.41 12.81 18.12
CA ALA A 141 14.13 13.40 16.99
C ALA A 141 14.59 12.38 15.93
N SER A 142 14.16 11.11 16.00
CA SER A 142 14.63 10.06 15.09
C SER A 142 13.46 9.20 14.64
N ALA A 143 13.46 8.79 13.37
CA ALA A 143 12.42 7.91 12.87
C ALA A 143 12.32 6.63 13.70
N VAL A 144 11.12 6.30 14.16
CA VAL A 144 10.85 5.04 14.87
C VAL A 144 11.08 3.89 13.88
N PRO A 145 11.89 2.87 14.18
CA PRO A 145 12.08 1.76 13.27
C PRO A 145 10.76 1.03 13.05
N LEU A 146 10.47 0.70 11.78
CA LEU A 146 9.20 0.10 11.38
C LEU A 146 9.41 -1.33 10.90
N VAL A 147 8.34 -2.12 11.02
CA VAL A 147 8.19 -3.37 10.28
C VAL A 147 6.91 -3.33 9.46
N LYS A 148 6.93 -4.01 8.32
CA LYS A 148 5.71 -4.33 7.57
C LYS A 148 5.32 -5.77 7.89
N ALA A 149 4.07 -5.99 8.25
CA ALA A 149 3.61 -7.31 8.67
C ALA A 149 2.28 -7.72 8.05
N ILE A 150 2.20 -9.01 7.72
CA ILE A 150 0.98 -9.75 7.42
C ILE A 150 1.11 -11.07 8.18
N GLN A 151 0.29 -11.28 9.20
CA GLN A 151 0.37 -12.46 10.06
C GLN A 151 0.47 -13.77 9.25
N PRO A 152 1.47 -14.65 9.52
CA PRO A 152 2.44 -14.63 10.63
C PRO A 152 3.85 -14.12 10.27
N PHE A 153 3.98 -13.26 9.24
CA PHE A 153 5.26 -12.78 8.74
C PHE A 153 5.44 -11.29 8.93
N GLU A 154 6.66 -10.89 9.28
CA GLU A 154 7.09 -9.51 9.34
C GLU A 154 8.43 -9.35 8.66
N VAL A 155 8.65 -8.16 8.11
CA VAL A 155 9.93 -7.78 7.51
C VAL A 155 10.28 -6.36 7.97
N PRO A 156 11.57 -6.03 8.10
CA PRO A 156 11.99 -4.66 8.33
C PRO A 156 11.42 -3.72 7.26
N LEU A 157 11.01 -2.53 7.66
CA LEU A 157 10.66 -1.44 6.76
C LEU A 157 11.65 -0.30 7.00
N PRO A 158 12.71 -0.21 6.18
CA PRO A 158 13.71 0.85 6.34
C PRO A 158 13.07 2.22 6.09
N GLN A 159 13.56 3.25 6.77
CA GLN A 159 12.97 4.59 6.70
C GLN A 159 13.14 5.20 5.30
N GLU A 160 14.26 4.86 4.65
CA GLU A 160 14.58 5.20 3.27
C GLU A 160 13.50 4.69 2.29
N ALA A 161 12.77 3.62 2.65
CA ALA A 161 11.67 3.13 1.82
C ALA A 161 10.37 3.96 1.95
N LEU A 162 10.34 4.91 2.89
CA LEU A 162 9.25 5.85 3.13
C LEU A 162 9.62 7.28 2.73
N GLU A 163 10.81 7.50 2.15
CA GLU A 163 11.14 8.78 1.56
C GLU A 163 10.15 9.12 0.44
N PRO A 164 9.52 10.31 0.48
CA PRO A 164 8.51 10.66 -0.49
C PRO A 164 9.14 10.94 -1.85
N TYR A 165 8.45 10.48 -2.88
CA TYR A 165 8.59 10.98 -4.25
C TYR A 165 7.52 12.04 -4.48
N THR A 166 7.75 12.92 -5.44
CA THR A 166 6.76 13.89 -5.89
C THR A 166 6.16 13.45 -7.21
N LEU A 167 4.87 13.14 -7.21
CA LEU A 167 4.08 12.96 -8.42
C LEU A 167 3.63 14.34 -8.92
N ILE A 168 4.10 14.72 -10.10
CA ILE A 168 3.74 15.95 -10.80
C ILE A 168 2.77 15.56 -11.92
N ILE A 169 1.51 15.99 -11.79
CA ILE A 169 0.50 15.81 -12.82
C ILE A 169 0.34 17.11 -13.58
N VAL A 170 0.59 17.07 -14.89
CA VAL A 170 0.52 18.23 -15.79
C VAL A 170 -0.80 18.21 -16.55
N ASP A 171 -1.59 19.28 -16.46
CA ASP A 171 -2.83 19.44 -17.23
C ASP A 171 -2.51 19.62 -18.72
N ASP A 172 -3.03 18.72 -19.56
CA ASP A 172 -2.79 18.71 -21.00
C ASP A 172 -3.27 19.98 -21.73
N LYS A 173 -4.22 20.73 -21.14
CA LYS A 173 -4.86 21.88 -21.80
C LYS A 173 -4.17 23.20 -21.50
N ASP A 174 -3.77 23.41 -20.25
CA ASP A 174 -3.23 24.69 -19.79
C ASP A 174 -1.83 24.59 -19.16
N GLY A 175 -1.25 23.40 -19.09
CA GLY A 175 0.09 23.16 -18.58
C GLY A 175 0.23 23.33 -17.07
N LYS A 176 -0.88 23.49 -16.33
CA LYS A 176 -0.81 23.63 -14.87
C LYS A 176 -0.43 22.32 -14.21
N GLU A 177 0.46 22.42 -13.25
CA GLU A 177 0.97 21.28 -12.50
C GLU A 177 0.28 21.15 -11.15
N VAL A 178 0.12 19.91 -10.69
CA VAL A 178 -0.22 19.59 -9.30
C VAL A 178 0.82 18.62 -8.79
N ALA A 179 1.49 18.98 -7.69
CA ALA A 179 2.46 18.14 -7.02
C ALA A 179 1.81 17.41 -5.85
N MET A 180 1.97 16.09 -5.81
CA MET A 180 1.47 15.23 -4.73
C MET A 180 2.61 14.37 -4.20
N PRO A 181 2.84 14.33 -2.88
CA PRO A 181 3.79 13.38 -2.32
C PRO A 181 3.23 11.95 -2.46
N VAL A 182 4.06 11.02 -2.90
CA VAL A 182 3.73 9.61 -3.13
C VAL A 182 4.87 8.73 -2.66
N LEU A 183 4.64 7.42 -2.57
CA LEU A 183 5.73 6.47 -2.35
C LEU A 183 6.62 6.34 -3.59
N HIS A 184 7.85 5.86 -3.39
CA HIS A 184 8.73 5.39 -4.47
C HIS A 184 7.94 4.50 -5.47
N PRO A 185 8.11 4.67 -6.80
CA PRO A 185 7.34 3.95 -7.82
C PRO A 185 7.33 2.43 -7.60
N ALA A 186 8.49 1.84 -7.32
CA ALA A 186 8.63 0.42 -7.08
C ALA A 186 8.02 -0.07 -5.74
N ALA A 187 7.81 0.82 -4.76
CA ALA A 187 7.09 0.46 -3.53
C ALA A 187 5.62 0.11 -3.84
N ASN A 188 5.02 0.75 -4.85
CA ASN A 188 3.67 0.41 -5.31
C ASN A 188 3.60 -1.03 -5.82
N ILE A 189 4.65 -1.53 -6.49
CA ILE A 189 4.72 -2.94 -6.92
C ILE A 189 4.71 -3.87 -5.72
N ALA A 190 5.58 -3.64 -4.74
CA ALA A 190 5.62 -4.46 -3.53
C ALA A 190 4.27 -4.40 -2.78
N ASN A 191 3.64 -3.23 -2.69
CA ASN A 191 2.33 -3.05 -2.07
C ASN A 191 1.22 -3.81 -2.79
N TYR A 192 1.19 -3.84 -4.13
CA TYR A 192 0.24 -4.66 -4.88
C TYR A 192 0.36 -6.14 -4.57
N LEU A 193 1.59 -6.63 -4.49
CA LEU A 193 1.89 -8.04 -4.26
C LEU A 193 1.73 -8.46 -2.79
N SER A 194 1.73 -7.51 -1.86
CA SER A 194 1.65 -7.74 -0.41
C SER A 194 0.54 -6.92 0.26
N ARG A 195 -0.56 -6.61 -0.44
CA ARG A 195 -1.68 -5.86 0.17
C ARG A 195 -2.46 -6.73 1.14
N SER A 196 -2.68 -7.99 0.78
CA SER A 196 -3.41 -8.98 1.57
C SER A 196 -2.61 -10.27 1.69
N ALA A 197 -3.03 -11.15 2.60
CA ALA A 197 -2.51 -12.50 2.71
C ALA A 197 -2.70 -13.32 1.42
N GLY A 198 -3.65 -12.95 0.55
CA GLY A 198 -3.85 -13.57 -0.76
C GLY A 198 -2.88 -13.09 -1.85
N GLY A 199 -2.04 -12.11 -1.55
CA GLY A 199 -1.08 -11.54 -2.50
C GLY A 199 -1.74 -10.66 -3.56
N LEU A 200 -1.35 -10.83 -4.84
CA LEU A 200 -1.93 -10.07 -5.95
C LEU A 200 -3.38 -10.52 -6.21
N ARG A 201 -4.30 -9.56 -6.16
CA ARG A 201 -5.72 -9.80 -6.45
C ARG A 201 -5.93 -10.14 -7.92
N LYS A 202 -6.85 -11.07 -8.19
CA LYS A 202 -7.19 -11.50 -9.55
C LYS A 202 -7.61 -10.35 -10.47
N LYS A 203 -8.40 -9.39 -9.96
CA LYS A 203 -8.84 -8.21 -10.72
C LYS A 203 -7.68 -7.29 -11.16
N ASP A 204 -6.55 -7.35 -10.45
CA ASP A 204 -5.37 -6.56 -10.76
C ASP A 204 -4.39 -7.33 -11.67
N ASN A 205 -4.51 -8.66 -11.77
CA ASN A 205 -3.64 -9.54 -12.55
C ASN A 205 -3.93 -9.55 -14.07
N GLY A 206 -4.93 -8.81 -14.54
CA GLY A 206 -5.19 -8.64 -15.98
C GLY A 206 -4.07 -7.84 -16.65
N LEU A 207 -3.79 -8.13 -17.93
CA LEU A 207 -2.66 -7.56 -18.69
C LEU A 207 -2.58 -6.02 -18.64
N GLU A 208 -3.72 -5.35 -18.52
CA GLU A 208 -3.83 -3.89 -18.61
C GLU A 208 -3.56 -3.14 -17.30
N LYS A 209 -3.50 -3.83 -16.15
CA LYS A 209 -3.35 -3.16 -14.85
C LYS A 209 -1.99 -3.42 -14.22
N PHE A 210 -1.87 -4.40 -13.31
CA PHE A 210 -0.62 -4.62 -12.58
C PHE A 210 0.57 -4.97 -13.49
N PRO A 211 0.46 -5.87 -14.50
CA PRO A 211 1.56 -6.18 -15.39
C PRO A 211 2.08 -4.95 -16.16
N ARG A 212 1.17 -4.06 -16.59
CA ARG A 212 1.52 -2.81 -17.28
C ARG A 212 2.24 -1.83 -16.37
N ILE A 213 1.74 -1.63 -15.15
CA ILE A 213 2.41 -0.80 -14.12
C ILE A 213 3.80 -1.37 -13.79
N ALA A 214 3.89 -2.68 -13.54
CA ALA A 214 5.15 -3.36 -13.26
C ALA A 214 6.15 -3.19 -14.41
N TYR A 215 5.70 -3.28 -15.67
CA TYR A 215 6.54 -3.04 -16.84
C TYR A 215 7.06 -1.60 -16.91
N ASN A 216 6.18 -0.62 -16.77
CA ASN A 216 6.56 0.79 -16.87
C ASN A 216 7.51 1.23 -15.75
N VAL A 217 7.35 0.68 -14.54
CA VAL A 217 8.19 0.98 -13.39
C VAL A 217 9.52 0.20 -13.45
N LEU A 218 9.47 -1.12 -13.66
CA LEU A 218 10.65 -1.99 -13.50
C LEU A 218 11.49 -2.11 -14.78
N ARG A 219 11.10 -1.45 -15.87
CA ARG A 219 12.01 -1.20 -17.01
C ARG A 219 13.13 -0.24 -16.65
N ASP A 220 12.91 0.63 -15.67
CA ASP A 220 13.93 1.50 -15.10
C ASP A 220 14.88 0.69 -14.19
N PRO A 221 16.19 0.64 -14.47
CA PRO A 221 17.16 -0.07 -13.65
C PRO A 221 17.19 0.38 -12.19
N ASP A 222 17.07 1.68 -11.92
CA ASP A 222 17.16 2.22 -10.57
C ASP A 222 15.95 1.77 -9.73
N CYS A 223 14.76 1.76 -10.34
CA CYS A 223 13.56 1.22 -9.68
C CYS A 223 13.68 -0.29 -9.40
N ARG A 224 14.34 -1.03 -10.30
CA ARG A 224 14.57 -2.46 -10.12
C ARG A 224 15.58 -2.72 -9.01
N GLU A 225 16.70 -2.01 -9.01
CA GLU A 225 17.72 -2.07 -7.96
C GLU A 225 17.12 -1.72 -6.60
N TRP A 226 16.36 -0.62 -6.52
CA TRP A 226 15.66 -0.23 -5.31
C TRP A 226 14.76 -1.34 -4.75
N LEU A 227 14.04 -2.06 -5.62
CA LEU A 227 13.11 -3.12 -5.23
C LEU A 227 13.81 -4.41 -4.81
N LEU A 228 14.87 -4.81 -5.52
CA LEU A 228 15.49 -6.13 -5.36
C LEU A 228 16.65 -6.11 -4.36
N ASP A 229 17.44 -5.03 -4.35
CA ASP A 229 18.69 -4.94 -3.62
C ASP A 229 18.73 -3.73 -2.67
N GLY A 230 17.90 -2.72 -2.90
CA GLY A 230 17.80 -1.49 -2.12
C GLY A 230 16.73 -1.50 -1.02
N PRO A 231 16.21 -0.32 -0.64
CA PRO A 231 15.25 -0.16 0.46
C PRO A 231 13.94 -0.97 0.32
N GLY A 232 13.55 -1.33 -0.90
CA GLY A 232 12.37 -2.12 -1.19
C GLY A 232 12.50 -3.62 -0.94
N LYS A 233 13.74 -4.14 -0.79
CA LYS A 233 14.05 -5.57 -0.76
C LYS A 233 13.22 -6.37 0.23
N SER A 234 13.14 -5.91 1.48
CA SER A 234 12.38 -6.57 2.53
C SER A 234 10.87 -6.63 2.21
N GLN A 235 10.32 -5.59 1.57
CA GLN A 235 8.92 -5.60 1.14
C GLN A 235 8.68 -6.58 -0.02
N PHE A 236 9.64 -6.70 -0.93
CA PHE A 236 9.61 -7.69 -2.01
C PHE A 236 9.76 -9.13 -1.48
N GLU A 237 10.54 -9.33 -0.43
CA GLU A 237 10.64 -10.61 0.28
C GLU A 237 9.29 -10.99 0.92
N LEU A 238 8.62 -10.07 1.60
CA LEU A 238 7.27 -10.31 2.15
C LEU A 238 6.28 -10.68 1.04
N ALA A 239 6.32 -9.99 -0.10
CA ALA A 239 5.48 -10.33 -1.25
C ALA A 239 5.75 -11.76 -1.77
N SER A 240 7.02 -12.16 -1.84
CA SER A 240 7.43 -13.51 -2.23
C SER A 240 6.94 -14.58 -1.24
N VAL A 241 6.97 -14.28 0.06
CA VAL A 241 6.41 -15.14 1.11
C VAL A 241 4.89 -15.28 0.97
N MET A 242 4.15 -14.18 0.82
CA MET A 242 2.68 -14.23 0.64
C MET A 242 2.29 -15.05 -0.60
N ARG A 243 3.01 -14.85 -1.71
CA ARG A 243 2.81 -15.65 -2.93
C ARG A 243 3.04 -17.14 -2.67
N SER A 244 4.09 -17.48 -1.92
CA SER A 244 4.45 -18.86 -1.61
C SER A 244 3.35 -19.57 -0.79
N LEU A 245 2.64 -18.84 0.10
CA LEU A 245 1.52 -19.38 0.88
C LEU A 245 0.30 -19.77 0.03
N VAL A 246 0.02 -19.03 -1.06
CA VAL A 246 -1.11 -19.34 -1.95
C VAL A 246 -0.79 -20.55 -2.84
N GLY A 247 0.49 -20.80 -3.13
CA GLY A 247 0.99 -22.04 -3.74
C GLY A 247 0.53 -22.31 -5.19
N ARG A 248 -0.26 -21.43 -5.81
CA ARG A 248 -0.83 -21.62 -7.15
C ARG A 248 -0.95 -20.29 -7.88
N GLY A 249 -0.27 -20.15 -9.02
CA GLY A 249 -0.48 -19.03 -9.92
C GLY A 249 0.71 -18.71 -10.81
N ASP A 250 0.40 -18.01 -11.90
CA ASP A 250 1.40 -17.32 -12.71
C ASP A 250 2.28 -16.42 -11.84
N GLN A 251 3.57 -16.40 -12.14
CA GLN A 251 4.51 -15.44 -11.55
C GLN A 251 4.05 -14.01 -11.89
N PRO A 252 3.63 -13.18 -10.93
CA PRO A 252 3.07 -11.85 -11.21
C PRO A 252 4.00 -10.95 -12.03
N LEU A 253 5.30 -11.15 -11.87
CA LEU A 253 6.36 -10.39 -12.53
C LEU A 253 6.99 -11.12 -13.72
N LYS A 254 6.36 -12.19 -14.25
CA LYS A 254 6.90 -12.94 -15.40
C LYS A 254 7.14 -12.07 -16.63
N HIS A 255 6.28 -11.08 -16.86
CA HIS A 255 6.33 -10.20 -18.03
C HIS A 255 7.54 -9.26 -18.02
N VAL A 256 8.07 -8.95 -16.84
CA VAL A 256 9.28 -8.14 -16.65
C VAL A 256 10.51 -8.99 -16.37
N ARG A 257 10.39 -10.32 -16.46
CA ARG A 257 11.47 -11.30 -16.24
C ARG A 257 12.16 -11.15 -14.87
N ILE A 258 11.44 -10.69 -13.86
CA ILE A 258 11.95 -10.60 -12.49
C ILE A 258 11.49 -11.87 -11.75
N PRO A 259 12.43 -12.75 -11.33
CA PRO A 259 12.07 -13.93 -10.59
C PRO A 259 11.61 -13.54 -9.18
N MET A 260 10.44 -14.02 -8.77
CA MET A 260 10.07 -14.01 -7.36
C MET A 260 10.47 -15.34 -6.72
N PRO A 261 11.21 -15.32 -5.60
CA PRO A 261 11.43 -16.48 -4.75
C PRO A 261 10.12 -17.24 -4.49
N ASN A 262 10.22 -18.58 -4.47
CA ASN A 262 9.10 -19.47 -4.23
C ASN A 262 9.52 -20.48 -3.16
N TYR A 263 8.99 -20.31 -1.97
CA TYR A 263 9.35 -21.12 -0.80
C TYR A 263 8.34 -22.25 -0.62
N SER A 264 8.82 -23.44 -0.32
CA SER A 264 8.00 -24.52 0.20
C SER A 264 7.46 -24.16 1.60
N LEU A 265 6.37 -24.81 2.02
CA LEU A 265 5.83 -24.61 3.38
C LEU A 265 6.84 -24.97 4.47
N VAL A 266 7.79 -25.86 4.18
CA VAL A 266 8.87 -26.21 5.12
C VAL A 266 9.87 -25.07 5.23
N GLU A 267 10.31 -24.51 4.11
CA GLU A 267 11.21 -23.34 4.09
C GLU A 267 10.57 -22.12 4.77
N LEU A 268 9.26 -21.91 4.54
CA LEU A 268 8.51 -20.85 5.20
C LEU A 268 8.46 -20.97 6.73
N ALA A 269 8.45 -22.20 7.27
CA ALA A 269 8.42 -22.44 8.71
C ALA A 269 9.73 -22.06 9.41
N ASP A 270 10.83 -22.01 8.67
CA ASP A 270 12.16 -21.63 9.15
C ASP A 270 12.65 -20.31 8.53
N HIS A 271 11.79 -19.61 7.79
CA HIS A 271 12.12 -18.36 7.12
C HIS A 271 12.41 -17.24 8.15
N PRO A 272 13.42 -16.38 7.95
CA PRO A 272 13.74 -15.30 8.90
C PRO A 272 12.57 -14.34 9.19
N ALA A 273 11.73 -14.07 8.19
CA ALA A 273 10.52 -13.25 8.33
C ALA A 273 9.40 -13.89 9.17
N PHE A 274 9.50 -15.17 9.52
CA PHE A 274 8.46 -15.86 10.28
C PHE A 274 8.54 -15.47 11.77
N MET A 275 7.51 -14.76 12.26
CA MET A 275 7.51 -14.17 13.60
C MET A 275 7.75 -15.18 14.73
N TYR A 276 7.31 -16.42 14.54
CA TYR A 276 7.35 -17.46 15.57
C TYR A 276 8.50 -18.44 15.41
N ARG A 277 9.45 -18.13 14.52
CA ARG A 277 10.58 -19.00 14.23
C ARG A 277 11.32 -19.37 15.51
N GLU A 278 11.73 -18.43 16.33
CA GLU A 278 12.53 -18.76 17.52
C GLU A 278 11.69 -19.19 18.74
N SER A 279 10.37 -18.91 18.74
CA SER A 279 9.51 -19.14 19.91
C SER A 279 8.72 -20.46 19.89
N LEU A 280 8.59 -21.11 18.73
CA LEU A 280 7.84 -22.36 18.60
C LEU A 280 8.73 -23.55 18.24
N PRO A 281 8.38 -24.77 18.69
CA PRO A 281 8.99 -26.00 18.17
C PRO A 281 8.59 -26.26 16.72
N THR A 282 9.43 -26.96 15.96
CA THR A 282 9.26 -27.19 14.51
C THR A 282 7.88 -27.68 14.09
N LEU A 283 7.27 -28.60 14.84
CA LEU A 283 5.92 -29.11 14.54
C LEU A 283 4.85 -28.01 14.63
N ALA A 284 4.94 -27.14 15.64
CA ALA A 284 4.03 -26.02 15.80
C ALA A 284 4.24 -24.96 14.71
N ARG A 285 5.50 -24.69 14.32
CA ARG A 285 5.80 -23.79 13.18
C ARG A 285 5.10 -24.26 11.91
N ARG A 286 5.23 -25.55 11.59
CA ARG A 286 4.58 -26.16 10.41
C ARG A 286 3.06 -26.06 10.47
N ALA A 287 2.46 -26.29 11.64
CA ALA A 287 1.01 -26.12 11.82
C ALA A 287 0.56 -24.67 11.57
N VAL A 288 1.31 -23.69 12.08
CA VAL A 288 1.05 -22.26 11.83
C VAL A 288 1.15 -21.91 10.35
N ILE A 289 2.20 -22.38 9.66
CA ILE A 289 2.33 -22.18 8.21
C ILE A 289 1.20 -22.83 7.43
N GLY A 290 0.78 -24.05 7.82
CA GLY A 290 -0.38 -24.71 7.22
C GLY A 290 -1.66 -23.89 7.36
N MET A 291 -1.93 -23.33 8.54
CA MET A 291 -3.05 -22.42 8.77
C MET A 291 -2.93 -21.14 7.94
N ALA A 292 -1.74 -20.54 7.88
CA ALA A 292 -1.48 -19.35 7.08
C ALA A 292 -1.69 -19.59 5.57
N ALA A 293 -1.30 -20.77 5.05
CA ALA A 293 -1.51 -21.15 3.66
C ALA A 293 -3.00 -21.37 3.34
N MET A 294 -3.74 -22.03 4.23
CA MET A 294 -5.20 -22.18 4.09
C MET A 294 -5.90 -20.82 4.10
N LYS A 295 -5.51 -19.93 5.01
CA LYS A 295 -5.99 -18.54 5.10
C LYS A 295 -5.69 -17.77 3.82
N ALA A 296 -4.45 -17.76 3.36
CA ALA A 296 -4.01 -17.07 2.14
C ALA A 296 -4.81 -17.55 0.91
N SER A 297 -5.00 -18.87 0.78
CA SER A 297 -5.81 -19.46 -0.29
C SER A 297 -7.28 -19.05 -0.18
N GLY A 298 -7.86 -19.07 1.02
CA GLY A 298 -9.23 -18.64 1.27
C GLY A 298 -9.45 -17.16 0.93
N VAL A 299 -8.55 -16.28 1.36
CA VAL A 299 -8.56 -14.85 0.98
C VAL A 299 -8.43 -14.69 -0.52
N TYR A 300 -7.48 -15.39 -1.15
CA TYR A 300 -7.27 -15.32 -2.59
C TYR A 300 -8.52 -15.72 -3.38
N VAL A 301 -9.30 -16.70 -2.90
CA VAL A 301 -10.57 -17.09 -3.52
C VAL A 301 -11.68 -16.07 -3.21
N ALA A 302 -11.79 -15.62 -1.96
CA ALA A 302 -12.80 -14.64 -1.55
C ALA A 302 -12.65 -13.30 -2.29
N GLU A 303 -11.41 -12.84 -2.51
CA GLU A 303 -11.10 -11.62 -3.27
C GLU A 303 -11.45 -11.73 -4.78
N GLN A 304 -11.87 -12.90 -5.27
CA GLN A 304 -12.38 -13.08 -6.64
C GLN A 304 -13.90 -12.88 -6.74
N ASN A 305 -14.61 -12.87 -5.62
CA ASN A 305 -16.06 -12.74 -5.60
C ASN A 305 -16.44 -11.30 -5.26
N GLU A 306 -16.89 -10.54 -6.26
CA GLU A 306 -17.23 -9.12 -6.11
C GLU A 306 -18.33 -8.88 -5.08
N GLN A 307 -19.28 -9.81 -4.92
CA GLN A 307 -20.34 -9.69 -3.90
C GLN A 307 -19.77 -9.87 -2.49
N LEU A 308 -18.87 -10.84 -2.30
CA LEU A 308 -18.19 -11.03 -1.01
C LEU A 308 -17.26 -9.87 -0.68
N VAL A 309 -16.53 -9.35 -1.67
CA VAL A 309 -15.67 -8.18 -1.51
C VAL A 309 -16.51 -6.94 -1.17
N SER A 310 -17.64 -6.73 -1.86
CA SER A 310 -18.54 -5.59 -1.59
C SER A 310 -19.16 -5.71 -0.19
N ALA A 311 -19.63 -6.90 0.19
CA ALA A 311 -20.14 -7.15 1.54
C ALA A 311 -19.04 -6.97 2.60
N TRP A 312 -17.81 -7.42 2.36
CA TRP A 312 -16.68 -7.19 3.27
C TRP A 312 -16.32 -5.71 3.39
N GLN A 313 -16.31 -4.97 2.28
CA GLN A 313 -16.07 -3.52 2.30
C GLN A 313 -17.17 -2.78 3.07
N GLN A 314 -18.42 -3.23 2.95
CA GLN A 314 -19.58 -2.64 3.63
C GLN A 314 -19.68 -3.00 5.12
N TYR A 315 -19.27 -4.21 5.52
CA TYR A 315 -19.47 -4.73 6.88
C TYR A 315 -18.18 -4.94 7.68
N GLY A 316 -16.99 -4.77 7.08
CA GLY A 316 -15.76 -5.27 7.68
C GLY A 316 -14.48 -4.56 7.25
N VAL A 317 -14.28 -3.30 7.63
CA VAL A 317 -12.93 -2.73 7.90
C VAL A 317 -13.04 -1.59 8.91
N GLU A 318 -13.23 -1.91 10.20
CA GLU A 318 -13.16 -0.90 11.26
C GLU A 318 -12.32 -1.29 12.48
N LYS A 319 -11.83 -2.53 12.57
CA LYS A 319 -11.35 -3.06 13.87
C LYS A 319 -9.85 -3.28 14.04
N ILE A 320 -9.00 -3.07 13.03
CA ILE A 320 -7.56 -3.42 13.13
C ILE A 320 -6.61 -2.32 12.64
N THR A 321 -7.09 -1.37 11.84
CA THR A 321 -6.25 -0.32 11.27
C THR A 321 -6.43 0.99 12.05
N ASN A 322 -5.33 1.61 12.46
CA ASN A 322 -5.24 3.03 12.81
C ASN A 322 -5.60 3.93 11.59
N ARG A 323 -6.89 3.90 11.22
CA ARG A 323 -7.46 4.49 10.02
C ARG A 323 -8.55 5.49 10.43
N CYS A 324 -8.52 6.66 9.81
CA CYS A 324 -9.58 7.66 9.88
C CYS A 324 -10.31 7.69 8.53
N THR A 325 -11.63 7.58 8.54
CA THR A 325 -12.45 7.56 7.33
C THR A 325 -13.61 8.53 7.42
N SER A 326 -14.14 8.91 6.26
CA SER A 326 -15.46 9.56 6.15
C SER A 326 -16.55 8.58 6.54
N GLN A 327 -16.78 8.41 7.84
CA GLN A 327 -17.98 7.72 8.29
C GLN A 327 -19.19 8.63 7.99
N THR A 328 -20.03 8.14 7.08
CA THR A 328 -21.44 8.47 6.97
C THR A 328 -22.14 7.92 8.21
N VAL A 329 -22.84 8.79 8.94
CA VAL A 329 -23.86 8.38 9.92
C VAL A 329 -25.03 7.77 9.18
#